data_AF-A0A8K0CPD2-F1
#
_entry.id   AF-A0A8K0CPD2-F1
#
_cell.length_a   1.000
_cell.length_b   1.000
_cell.length_c   1.000
_cell.angle_alpha   90.00
_cell.angle_beta   90.00
_cell.angle_gamma   90.00
#
_symmetry.space_group_name_H-M   'P 1'
#
loop_
_entity.id
_entity.type
_entity.pdbx_description
1 polymer ?
#
loop_
_entity_poly.entity_id
_entity_poly.type
_entity_poly.pdbx_seq_one_letter_code
_entity_poly.pdbx_strand_id
1 'polypeptide(L)'
;HPNIKLFITHGGLLSTIETVYHGVPIVGIPIFAEQQMNVANAEVAGYGVGVPYKTLTEERLTAALEEVLNNPKYAQNAKTRSKVMHDQPMKPLDRAIFWIEYVLRHQGAPHLRSAALELNWYQYLLLDVVAVVSVVVLTFIYIIYKMVKLCCCRKSYKKVTTAKKSN
;
A
#
# COMPACT_ATOMS: atom_id res chain seq x y z
N HIS A 1 5.31 29.25 7.00
CA HIS A 1 5.84 30.63 7.01
C HIS A 1 6.34 30.98 5.60
N PRO A 2 6.11 32.20 5.06
CA PRO A 2 6.42 32.55 3.67
C PRO A 2 7.91 32.45 3.30
N ASN A 3 8.82 32.50 4.28
CA ASN A 3 10.27 32.43 4.06
C ASN A 3 10.81 30.99 3.94
N ILE A 4 9.97 29.96 4.12
CA ILE A 4 10.42 28.56 3.99
C ILE A 4 10.59 28.25 2.51
N LYS A 5 11.80 27.82 2.14
CA LYS A 5 12.15 27.48 0.75
C LYS A 5 12.18 25.98 0.47
N LEU A 6 12.38 25.17 1.50
CA LEU A 6 12.58 23.72 1.41
C LEU A 6 12.25 23.09 2.77
N PHE A 7 11.74 21.86 2.76
CA PHE A 7 11.55 21.05 3.96
C PHE A 7 12.35 19.74 3.87
N ILE A 8 13.24 19.49 4.83
CA ILE A 8 13.93 18.20 4.94
C ILE A 8 13.04 17.27 5.76
N THR A 9 12.69 16.11 5.21
CA THR A 9 11.77 15.17 5.86
C THR A 9 12.16 13.73 5.58
N HIS A 10 11.77 12.82 6.46
CA HIS A 10 11.85 11.38 6.20
C HIS A 10 10.84 10.89 5.12
N GLY A 11 9.86 11.71 4.71
CA GLY A 11 8.88 11.32 3.69
C GLY A 11 7.67 10.56 4.22
N GLY A 12 7.36 10.68 5.51
CA GLY A 12 6.09 10.18 6.06
C GLY A 12 4.88 10.90 5.46
N LEU A 13 3.74 10.20 5.39
CA LEU A 13 2.53 10.68 4.70
C LEU A 13 2.10 12.09 5.12
N LEU A 14 2.03 12.35 6.43
CA LEU A 14 1.60 13.66 6.94
C LEU A 14 2.58 14.79 6.58
N SER A 15 3.89 14.53 6.65
CA SER A 15 4.90 15.52 6.23
C SER A 15 4.78 15.84 4.74
N THR A 16 4.52 14.83 3.92
CA THR A 16 4.33 14.99 2.49
C THR A 16 3.05 15.78 2.18
N ILE A 17 1.97 15.55 2.93
CA ILE A 17 0.73 16.32 2.81
C ILE A 17 0.96 17.79 3.19
N GLU A 18 1.64 18.06 4.31
CA GLU A 18 1.95 19.42 4.77
C GLU A 18 2.78 20.21 3.74
N THR A 19 3.77 19.53 3.16
CA THR A 19 4.63 20.04 2.09
C THR A 19 3.80 20.48 0.88
N VAL A 20 2.92 19.60 0.40
CA VAL A 20 2.04 19.89 -0.74
C VAL A 20 1.05 20.99 -0.39
N TYR A 21 0.47 20.97 0.82
CA TYR A 21 -0.44 22.00 1.29
C TYR A 21 0.22 23.37 1.24
N HIS A 22 1.43 23.52 1.78
CA HIS A 22 2.13 24.80 1.78
C HIS A 22 2.89 25.14 0.49
N GLY A 23 2.93 24.23 -0.48
CA GLY A 23 3.62 24.45 -1.75
C GLY A 23 5.14 24.65 -1.59
N VAL A 24 5.72 23.96 -0.62
CA VAL A 24 7.17 23.93 -0.34
C VAL A 24 7.73 22.65 -0.94
N PRO A 25 8.90 22.62 -1.59
CA PRO A 25 9.52 21.38 -2.05
C PRO A 25 10.26 20.64 -0.91
N ILE A 26 10.58 19.36 -1.11
CA ILE A 26 11.27 18.54 -0.09
C ILE A 26 12.60 17.96 -0.52
N VAL A 27 13.47 17.76 0.46
CA VAL A 27 14.53 16.74 0.41
C VAL A 27 14.12 15.60 1.34
N GLY A 28 13.90 14.43 0.75
CA GLY A 28 13.41 13.23 1.42
C GLY A 28 14.54 12.31 1.86
N ILE A 29 14.60 11.91 3.14
CA ILE A 29 15.57 10.94 3.68
C ILE A 29 14.79 9.73 4.22
N PRO A 30 14.31 8.82 3.34
CA PRO A 30 13.43 7.74 3.76
C PRO A 30 14.18 6.70 4.59
N ILE A 31 13.57 6.28 5.69
CA ILE A 31 14.14 5.35 6.67
C ILE A 31 13.46 3.97 6.56
N PHE A 32 12.13 3.92 6.65
CA PHE A 32 11.37 2.65 6.67
C PHE A 32 9.91 2.79 6.19
N ALA A 33 9.21 1.66 6.11
CA ALA A 33 7.79 1.55 5.73
C ALA A 33 7.49 2.14 4.34
N GLU A 34 6.52 3.06 4.25
CA GLU A 34 6.04 3.65 3.00
C GLU A 34 6.84 4.87 2.54
N GLN A 35 7.78 5.34 3.36
CA GLN A 35 8.54 6.57 3.14
C GLN A 35 9.28 6.57 1.80
N GLN A 36 9.87 5.43 1.42
CA GLN A 36 10.55 5.27 0.14
C GLN A 36 9.60 5.53 -1.03
N MET A 37 8.36 5.03 -0.96
CA MET A 37 7.36 5.25 -2.00
C MET A 37 6.89 6.70 -2.04
N ASN A 38 6.69 7.32 -0.88
CA ASN A 38 6.27 8.72 -0.80
C ASN A 38 7.34 9.67 -1.38
N VAL A 39 8.62 9.43 -1.06
CA VAL A 39 9.73 10.22 -1.60
C VAL A 39 9.88 9.99 -3.11
N ALA A 40 9.83 8.74 -3.57
CA ALA A 40 9.86 8.44 -5.01
C ALA A 40 8.69 9.10 -5.76
N ASN A 41 7.50 9.10 -5.17
CA ASN A 41 6.36 9.82 -5.72
C ASN A 41 6.62 11.33 -5.78
N ALA A 42 7.29 11.91 -4.78
CA ALA A 42 7.67 13.32 -4.77
C ALA A 42 8.69 13.69 -5.87
N GLU A 43 9.64 12.79 -6.14
CA GLU A 43 10.63 12.90 -7.22
C GLU A 43 9.96 12.84 -8.59
N VAL A 44 9.12 11.82 -8.84
CA VAL A 44 8.33 11.67 -10.08
C VAL A 44 7.44 12.89 -10.30
N ALA A 45 6.85 13.37 -9.21
CA ALA A 45 6.01 14.55 -9.17
C ALA A 45 6.78 15.88 -9.34
N GLY A 46 8.11 15.83 -9.29
CA GLY A 46 9.02 16.94 -9.53
C GLY A 46 9.04 18.01 -8.45
N TYR A 47 8.62 17.71 -7.22
CA TYR A 47 8.66 18.67 -6.10
C TYR A 47 9.60 18.25 -4.96
N GLY A 48 10.37 17.16 -5.13
CA GLY A 48 11.41 16.81 -4.19
C GLY A 48 12.51 15.93 -4.77
N VAL A 49 13.54 15.73 -3.95
CA VAL A 49 14.69 14.86 -4.22
C VAL A 49 14.89 13.91 -3.03
N GLY A 50 15.12 12.64 -3.31
CA GLY A 50 15.39 11.61 -2.32
C GLY A 50 16.89 11.38 -2.10
N VAL A 51 17.29 11.32 -0.83
CA VAL A 51 18.62 10.89 -0.40
C VAL A 51 18.46 9.64 0.45
N PRO A 52 18.74 8.43 -0.09
CA PRO A 52 18.52 7.20 0.65
C PRO A 52 19.37 7.16 1.93
N TYR A 53 18.72 6.89 3.07
CA TYR A 53 19.36 6.91 4.40
C TYR A 53 20.65 6.08 4.48
N LYS A 54 20.68 4.89 3.84
CA LYS A 54 21.86 3.99 3.80
C LYS A 54 23.09 4.59 3.13
N THR A 55 22.90 5.63 2.32
CA THR A 55 23.91 6.27 1.50
C THR A 55 23.98 7.77 1.75
N LEU A 56 23.47 8.20 2.92
CA LEU A 56 23.47 9.60 3.33
C LEU A 56 24.90 10.01 3.68
N THR A 57 25.41 11.03 2.99
CA THR A 57 26.68 11.70 3.29
C THR A 57 26.47 13.20 3.21
N GLU A 58 27.41 13.98 3.76
CA GLU A 58 27.38 15.44 3.68
C GLU A 58 27.32 15.93 2.24
N GLU A 59 28.11 15.33 1.35
CA GLU A 59 28.19 15.72 -0.05
C GLU A 59 26.86 15.49 -0.77
N ARG A 60 26.21 14.34 -0.51
CA ARG A 60 24.94 14.01 -1.16
C ARG A 60 23.79 14.84 -0.64
N LEU A 61 23.76 15.12 0.66
CA LEU A 61 22.76 16.01 1.23
C LEU A 61 22.93 17.44 0.69
N THR A 62 24.16 17.94 0.64
CA THR A 62 24.48 19.27 0.10
C THR A 62 24.07 19.39 -1.36
N ALA A 63 24.43 18.40 -2.18
CA ALA A 63 24.04 18.37 -3.60
C ALA A 63 22.50 18.36 -3.79
N ALA A 64 21.77 17.60 -2.97
CA ALA A 64 20.30 17.57 -3.02
C ALA A 64 19.69 18.92 -2.60
N LEU A 65 20.26 19.57 -1.58
CA LEU A 65 19.82 20.91 -1.16
C LEU A 65 20.08 21.96 -2.24
N GLU A 66 21.27 21.96 -2.84
CA GLU A 66 21.61 22.88 -3.93
C GLU A 66 20.70 22.68 -5.15
N GLU A 67 20.43 21.43 -5.53
CA GLU A 67 19.52 21.11 -6.63
C GLU A 67 18.11 21.67 -6.34
N VAL A 68 17.53 21.39 -5.16
CA VAL A 68 16.16 21.83 -4.85
C VAL A 68 16.06 23.35 -4.65
N LEU A 69 17.08 23.99 -4.08
CA LEU A 69 17.08 25.43 -3.80
C LEU A 69 17.36 26.29 -5.04
N ASN A 70 18.20 25.81 -5.96
CA ASN A 70 18.61 26.58 -7.15
C ASN A 70 17.79 26.24 -8.41
N ASN A 71 17.15 25.07 -8.46
CA ASN A 71 16.29 24.70 -9.58
C ASN A 71 14.82 25.12 -9.33
N PRO A 72 14.28 26.11 -10.05
CA PRO A 72 12.93 26.62 -9.81
C PRO A 72 11.83 25.58 -10.06
N LYS A 73 12.12 24.49 -10.80
CA LYS A 73 11.19 23.40 -11.08
C LYS A 73 10.52 22.85 -9.81
N TYR A 74 11.29 22.62 -8.74
CA TYR A 74 10.76 22.01 -7.52
C TYR A 74 9.75 22.91 -6.82
N ALA A 75 10.10 24.19 -6.64
CA ALA A 75 9.21 25.17 -6.03
C ALA A 75 7.97 25.44 -6.90
N GLN A 76 8.11 25.49 -8.22
CA GLN A 76 6.98 25.64 -9.14
C GLN A 76 6.03 24.45 -9.07
N ASN A 77 6.55 23.22 -9.12
CA ASN A 77 5.73 22.01 -9.03
C ASN A 77 5.05 21.87 -7.66
N ALA A 78 5.76 22.19 -6.57
CA ALA A 78 5.16 22.21 -5.23
C ALA A 78 3.98 23.20 -5.17
N LYS A 79 4.15 24.42 -5.69
CA LYS A 79 3.07 25.42 -5.77
C LYS A 79 1.92 24.99 -6.66
N THR A 80 2.18 24.39 -7.81
CA THR A 80 1.14 23.85 -8.70
C THR A 80 0.31 22.80 -7.98
N ARG A 81 0.96 21.89 -7.24
CA ARG A 81 0.26 20.86 -6.45
C ARG A 81 -0.51 21.45 -5.28
N SER A 82 0.03 22.44 -4.60
CA SER A 82 -0.68 23.19 -3.57
C SER A 82 -1.97 23.79 -4.11
N LYS A 83 -1.91 24.44 -5.28
CA LYS A 83 -3.11 24.99 -5.95
C LYS A 83 -4.15 23.91 -6.23
N VAL A 84 -3.76 22.79 -6.82
CA VAL A 84 -4.67 21.65 -7.08
C VAL A 84 -5.26 21.10 -5.78
N MET A 85 -4.46 21.00 -4.71
CA MET A 85 -4.95 20.52 -3.42
C MET A 85 -5.96 21.47 -2.77
N HIS A 86 -5.79 22.79 -2.95
CA HIS A 86 -6.71 23.80 -2.44
C HIS A 86 -7.94 24.00 -3.32
N ASP A 87 -7.88 23.57 -4.58
CA ASP A 87 -8.99 23.65 -5.54
C ASP A 87 -10.06 22.59 -5.23
N GLN A 88 -10.84 22.86 -4.18
CA GLN A 88 -11.91 22.01 -3.71
C GLN A 88 -13.21 22.82 -3.65
N PRO A 89 -14.37 22.21 -4.00
CA PRO A 89 -15.66 22.91 -4.06
C PRO A 89 -16.17 23.39 -2.70
N MET A 90 -15.65 22.83 -1.60
CA MET A 90 -15.97 23.20 -0.23
C MET A 90 -14.70 23.26 0.60
N LYS A 91 -14.61 24.22 1.52
CA LYS A 91 -13.51 24.30 2.48
C LYS A 91 -13.50 23.05 3.37
N PRO A 92 -12.32 22.56 3.79
CA PRO A 92 -12.23 21.37 4.64
C PRO A 92 -13.05 21.43 5.92
N LEU A 93 -13.12 22.60 6.58
CA LEU A 93 -13.91 22.80 7.79
C LEU A 93 -15.42 22.68 7.52
N ASP A 94 -15.91 23.36 6.48
CA ASP A 94 -17.33 23.31 6.10
C ASP A 94 -17.74 21.89 5.71
N ARG A 95 -16.86 21.13 5.04
CA ARG A 95 -17.07 19.71 4.75
C ARG A 95 -17.16 18.88 6.02
N ALA A 96 -16.30 19.11 7.01
CA ALA A 96 -16.34 18.40 8.29
C ALA A 96 -17.66 18.67 9.03
N ILE A 97 -18.08 19.95 9.12
CA ILE A 97 -19.35 20.36 9.71
C ILE A 97 -20.51 19.65 9.00
N PHE A 98 -20.54 19.68 7.67
CA PHE A 98 -21.58 19.02 6.89
C PHE A 98 -21.72 17.53 7.24
N TRP A 99 -20.61 16.78 7.32
CA TRP A 99 -20.65 15.36 7.62
C TRP A 99 -21.04 15.07 9.06
N ILE A 100 -20.60 15.89 10.02
CA ILE A 100 -21.02 15.80 11.43
C ILE A 100 -22.53 15.97 11.51
N GLU A 101 -23.07 17.05 10.92
CA GLU A 101 -24.51 17.29 10.90
C GLU A 101 -25.26 16.20 10.12
N TYR A 102 -24.70 15.67 9.03
CA TYR A 102 -25.31 14.59 8.26
C TYR A 102 -25.52 13.36 9.13
N VAL A 103 -24.52 12.97 9.91
CA VAL A 103 -24.60 11.84 10.85
C VAL A 103 -25.67 12.12 11.92
N LEU A 104 -25.73 13.34 12.46
CA LEU A 104 -26.75 13.74 13.44
C LEU A 104 -28.17 13.68 12.85
N ARG A 105 -28.39 14.23 11.65
CA ARG A 105 -29.70 14.23 10.96
C ARG A 105 -30.20 12.82 10.66
N HIS A 106 -29.30 11.86 10.45
CA HIS A 106 -29.63 10.47 10.13
C HIS A 106 -29.39 9.53 11.32
N GLN A 107 -29.43 10.05 12.56
CA GLN A 107 -29.40 9.25 13.78
C GLN A 107 -28.23 8.23 13.82
N GLY A 108 -27.03 8.69 13.43
CA GLY A 108 -25.83 7.84 13.36
C GLY A 108 -25.51 7.28 11.97
N ALA A 109 -26.33 7.59 10.96
CA ALA A 109 -26.15 7.19 9.56
C ALA A 109 -25.86 5.68 9.37
N PRO A 110 -26.78 4.79 9.79
CA PRO A 110 -26.57 3.33 9.75
C PRO A 110 -26.25 2.81 8.33
N HIS A 111 -26.78 3.46 7.29
CA HIS A 111 -26.52 3.12 5.89
C HIS A 111 -25.09 3.45 5.40
N LEU A 112 -24.33 4.27 6.12
CA LEU A 112 -22.91 4.54 5.84
C LEU A 112 -21.97 3.65 6.64
N ARG A 113 -22.49 2.90 7.62
CA ARG A 113 -21.69 1.98 8.44
C ARG A 113 -21.44 0.69 7.67
N SER A 114 -20.22 0.17 7.77
CA SER A 114 -19.92 -1.15 7.21
C SER A 114 -20.74 -2.22 7.90
N ALA A 115 -21.42 -3.06 7.12
CA ALA A 115 -22.16 -4.22 7.62
C ALA A 115 -21.27 -5.20 8.41
N ALA A 116 -19.94 -5.16 8.18
CA ALA A 116 -18.98 -5.97 8.91
C ALA A 116 -18.97 -5.71 10.43
N LEU A 117 -19.43 -4.53 10.89
CA LEU A 117 -19.50 -4.19 12.32
C LEU A 117 -20.58 -4.96 13.08
N GLU A 118 -21.57 -5.52 12.37
CA GLU A 118 -22.67 -6.27 12.97
C GLU A 118 -22.45 -7.79 12.88
N LEU A 119 -21.36 -8.23 12.23
CA LEU A 119 -21.02 -9.64 12.10
C LEU A 119 -20.40 -10.18 13.38
N ASN A 120 -20.73 -11.44 13.70
CA ASN A 120 -20.00 -12.17 14.72
C ASN A 120 -18.56 -12.42 14.27
N TRP A 121 -17.64 -12.56 15.23
CA TRP A 121 -16.21 -12.72 14.95
C TRP A 121 -15.89 -13.88 13.98
N TYR A 122 -16.66 -14.97 14.00
CA TYR A 122 -16.46 -16.13 13.12
C TYR A 122 -16.98 -15.90 11.69
N GLN A 123 -18.04 -15.11 11.52
CA GLN A 123 -18.53 -14.68 10.20
C GLN A 123 -17.57 -13.67 9.58
N TYR A 124 -17.08 -12.74 10.40
CA TYR A 124 -16.07 -11.77 9.99
C TYR A 124 -14.78 -12.45 9.50
N LEU A 125 -14.36 -13.55 10.16
CA LEU A 125 -13.20 -14.35 9.74
C LEU A 125 -13.50 -15.40 8.65
N LEU A 126 -14.75 -15.50 8.17
CA LEU A 126 -15.17 -16.44 7.12
C LEU A 126 -14.77 -17.90 7.39
N LEU A 127 -14.92 -18.37 8.63
CA LEU A 127 -14.45 -19.70 9.03
C LEU A 127 -15.14 -20.84 8.26
N ASP A 128 -16.40 -20.64 7.86
CA ASP A 128 -17.16 -21.55 7.01
C ASP A 128 -16.53 -21.68 5.62
N VAL A 129 -16.16 -20.56 4.99
CA VAL A 129 -15.48 -20.54 3.69
C VAL A 129 -14.11 -21.21 3.79
N VAL A 130 -13.35 -20.91 4.85
CA VAL A 130 -12.05 -21.55 5.10
C VAL A 130 -12.20 -23.07 5.26
N ALA A 131 -13.22 -23.53 5.99
CA ALA A 131 -13.49 -24.95 6.16
C ALA A 131 -13.83 -25.63 4.82
N VAL A 132 -14.73 -25.04 4.01
CA VAL A 132 -15.10 -25.59 2.70
C VAL A 132 -13.90 -25.65 1.76
N VAL A 133 -13.12 -24.57 1.67
CA VAL A 133 -11.91 -24.53 0.83
C VAL A 133 -10.89 -25.58 1.29
N SER A 134 -10.69 -25.73 2.59
CA SER A 134 -9.78 -26.73 3.16
C SER A 134 -10.20 -28.15 2.78
N VAL A 135 -11.49 -28.47 2.89
CA VAL A 135 -12.03 -29.78 2.51
C VAL A 135 -11.81 -30.06 1.02
N VAL A 136 -12.07 -29.08 0.15
CA VAL A 136 -11.86 -29.22 -1.31
C VAL A 136 -10.39 -29.49 -1.62
N VAL A 137 -9.47 -28.71 -1.02
CA VAL A 137 -8.02 -28.88 -1.22
C VAL A 137 -7.54 -30.24 -0.71
N LEU A 138 -7.95 -30.66 0.49
CA LEU A 138 -7.59 -31.97 1.05
C LEU A 138 -8.13 -33.12 0.22
N THR A 139 -9.35 -33.00 -0.30
CA THR A 139 -9.95 -34.00 -1.19
C THR A 139 -9.16 -34.11 -2.49
N PHE A 140 -8.78 -32.98 -3.08
CA PHE A 140 -7.96 -32.95 -4.29
C PHE A 140 -6.58 -33.60 -4.08
N ILE A 141 -5.91 -33.27 -2.97
CA ILE A 141 -4.64 -33.89 -2.56
C ILE A 141 -4.82 -35.41 -2.37
N TYR A 142 -5.90 -35.83 -1.71
CA TYR A 142 -6.21 -37.24 -1.51
C TYR A 142 -6.42 -38.00 -2.82
N ILE A 143 -7.15 -37.42 -3.77
CA ILE A 143 -7.35 -37.98 -5.12
C ILE A 143 -6.01 -38.13 -5.84
N ILE A 144 -5.15 -37.10 -5.83
CA ILE A 144 -3.81 -37.16 -6.42
C ILE A 144 -2.98 -38.27 -5.77
N TYR A 145 -2.96 -38.35 -4.44
CA TYR A 145 -2.25 -39.40 -3.70
C TYR A 145 -2.72 -40.80 -4.12
N LYS A 146 -4.05 -41.02 -4.20
CA LYS A 146 -4.62 -42.28 -4.66
C LYS A 146 -4.23 -42.60 -6.10
N MET A 147 -4.29 -41.63 -7.00
CA MET A 147 -3.90 -41.79 -8.41
C MET A 147 -2.43 -42.16 -8.55
N VAL A 148 -1.52 -41.49 -7.82
CA VAL A 148 -0.09 -41.82 -7.80
C VAL A 148 0.15 -43.21 -7.23
N LYS A 149 -0.48 -43.56 -6.10
CA LYS A 149 -0.37 -44.89 -5.50
C LYS A 149 -0.87 -45.99 -6.45
N LEU A 150 -2.02 -45.78 -7.11
CA LEU A 150 -2.54 -46.69 -8.13
C LEU A 150 -1.56 -46.83 -9.30
N CYS A 151 -1.03 -45.73 -9.84
CA CYS A 151 -0.05 -45.76 -10.92
C CYS A 151 1.26 -46.49 -10.51
N CYS A 152 1.74 -46.29 -9.29
CA CYS A 152 2.93 -46.97 -8.75
C CYS A 152 2.67 -48.47 -8.48
N CYS A 153 1.52 -48.84 -7.91
CA CYS A 153 1.14 -50.24 -7.69
C CYS A 153 0.91 -51.00 -9.01
N ARG A 154 0.35 -50.35 -10.04
CA ARG A 154 0.13 -50.95 -11.37
C ARG A 154 1.45 -51.23 -12.11
N LYS A 155 2.47 -50.37 -11.91
CA LYS A 155 3.84 -50.61 -12.42
C LYS A 155 4.53 -51.79 -11.72
N SER A 156 4.33 -51.96 -10.41
CA SER A 156 4.89 -53.09 -9.64
C SER A 156 4.22 -54.42 -10.01
N TYR A 157 2.89 -54.45 -10.16
CA TYR A 157 2.16 -55.65 -10.60
C TYR A 157 2.54 -56.08 -12.02
N LYS A 158 2.68 -55.12 -12.96
CA LYS A 158 3.14 -55.42 -14.33
C LYS A 158 4.54 -56.05 -14.32
N LYS A 159 5.51 -55.50 -13.57
CA LYS A 159 6.87 -56.06 -13.45
C LYS A 159 6.88 -57.53 -12.96
N VAL A 160 6.05 -57.88 -11.98
CA VAL A 160 5.95 -59.26 -11.46
C VAL A 160 5.33 -60.20 -12.50
N THR A 161 4.31 -59.76 -13.23
CA THR A 161 3.68 -60.60 -14.28
C THR A 161 4.56 -60.80 -15.51
N THR A 162 5.41 -59.84 -15.91
CA THR A 162 6.38 -60.06 -16.99
C THR A 162 7.52 -60.98 -16.54
N ALA A 163 8.00 -60.87 -15.29
CA ALA A 163 9.00 -61.79 -14.75
C ALA A 163 8.51 -63.24 -14.65
N LYS A 164 7.21 -63.46 -14.38
CA LYS A 164 6.60 -64.79 -14.29
C LYS A 164 6.27 -65.45 -15.64
N LYS A 165 6.29 -64.68 -16.74
CA LYS A 165 6.09 -65.17 -18.12
C LYS A 165 7.41 -65.49 -18.85
N SER A 166 8.55 -65.15 -18.26
CA SER A 166 9.90 -65.32 -18.83
C SER A 166 10.67 -66.52 -18.25
N ASN A 167 10.04 -67.31 -17.36
CA ASN A 167 10.55 -68.58 -16.84
C ASN A 167 9.73 -69.74 -17.37
#